data_AF-G2G7D4-F1
#
_entry.id   AF-G2G7D4-F1
#
_cell.length_a   1.000
_cell.length_b   1.000
_cell.length_c   1.000
_cell.angle_alpha   90.00
_cell.angle_beta   90.00
_cell.angle_gamma   90.00
#
_symmetry.space_group_name_H-M   'P 1'
#
loop_
_entity.id
_entity.type
_entity.pdbx_description
1 polymer ?
#
loop_
_entity_poly.entity_id
_entity_poly.type
_entity_poly.pdbx_seq_one_letter_code
_entity_poly.pdbx_strand_id
1 'polypeptide(L)'
;MGTMFFAVLAAAAQIERNYIREKTLEGQVTAAAKGNHGGRPKVIDEDSLLLARALKDRGVPVPEIAKKLTIKTGKNAGRHPSVASLYRALAEAEENEAPAGPEIIAPRRPARVDLTGPGNGTTGEVVNTLVEQTGDGTNEIVATLLAQARSEGEGA
;
A
#
# COMPACT_ATOMS: atom_id res chain seq x y z
N MET A 1 2.05 -17.18 36.33
CA MET A 1 0.97 -16.25 36.71
C MET A 1 1.17 -14.82 36.19
N GLY A 2 2.39 -14.25 36.13
CA GLY A 2 2.58 -12.87 35.63
C GLY A 2 2.36 -12.64 34.13
N THR A 3 2.53 -13.66 33.30
CA THR A 3 2.42 -13.58 31.84
C THR A 3 0.99 -13.25 31.36
N MET A 4 -0.03 -13.75 32.04
CA MET A 4 -1.43 -13.51 31.66
C MET A 4 -1.83 -12.03 31.84
N PHE A 5 -1.34 -11.38 32.91
CA PHE A 5 -1.57 -9.96 33.15
C PHE A 5 -1.02 -9.10 32.01
N PHE A 6 0.22 -9.35 31.58
CA PHE A 6 0.80 -8.63 30.45
C PHE A 6 0.11 -8.94 29.12
N ALA A 7 -0.38 -10.18 28.92
CA ALA A 7 -1.14 -10.54 27.73
C ALA A 7 -2.46 -9.74 27.63
N VAL A 8 -3.18 -9.60 28.75
CA VAL A 8 -4.42 -8.80 28.81
C VAL A 8 -4.14 -7.32 28.55
N LEU A 9 -3.10 -6.76 29.17
CA LEU A 9 -2.70 -5.37 28.91
C LEU A 9 -2.27 -5.14 27.45
N ALA A 10 -1.53 -6.08 26.86
CA ALA A 10 -1.14 -6.02 25.46
C ALA A 10 -2.37 -6.07 24.53
N ALA A 11 -3.34 -6.93 24.83
CA ALA A 11 -4.60 -7.02 24.08
C ALA A 11 -5.40 -5.71 24.17
N ALA A 12 -5.52 -5.13 25.37
CA ALA A 12 -6.18 -3.83 25.56
C ALA A 12 -5.49 -2.72 24.75
N ALA A 13 -4.16 -2.63 24.81
CA ALA A 13 -3.39 -1.64 24.05
C ALA A 13 -3.55 -1.82 22.52
N GLN A 14 -3.66 -3.07 22.05
CA GLN A 14 -3.88 -3.35 20.63
C GLN A 14 -5.28 -2.92 20.17
N ILE A 15 -6.31 -3.10 21.00
CA ILE A 15 -7.69 -2.64 20.71
C ILE A 15 -7.72 -1.13 20.55
N GLU A 16 -7.12 -0.38 21.48
CA GLU A 16 -7.05 1.08 21.41
C GLU A 16 -6.30 1.57 20.16
N ARG A 17 -5.18 0.93 19.82
CA ARG A 17 -4.42 1.25 18.61
C ARG A 17 -5.22 1.00 17.34
N ASN A 18 -5.96 -0.10 17.28
CA ASN A 18 -6.83 -0.43 16.15
C ASN A 18 -7.95 0.60 16.02
N TYR A 19 -8.59 1.00 17.12
CA TYR A 19 -9.61 2.03 17.12
C TYR A 19 -9.12 3.37 16.54
N ILE A 20 -7.93 3.83 16.95
CA ILE A 20 -7.33 5.07 16.41
C ILE A 20 -7.05 4.92 14.91
N ARG A 21 -6.56 3.75 14.47
CA ARG A 21 -6.27 3.48 13.06
C ARG A 21 -7.55 3.51 12.22
N GLU A 22 -8.60 2.85 12.65
CA GLU A 22 -9.89 2.81 11.97
C GLU A 22 -10.47 4.22 11.78
N LYS A 23 -10.47 5.03 12.86
CA LYS A 23 -10.90 6.44 12.79
C LYS A 23 -10.07 7.28 11.84
N THR A 24 -8.76 7.03 11.77
CA THR A 24 -7.87 7.71 10.83
C THR A 24 -8.17 7.32 9.38
N LEU A 25 -8.45 6.03 9.12
CA LEU A 25 -8.80 5.54 7.80
C LEU A 25 -10.14 6.11 7.33
N GLU A 26 -11.16 6.17 8.19
CA GLU A 26 -12.44 6.84 7.91
C GLU A 26 -12.21 8.32 7.49
N GLY A 27 -11.33 9.01 8.23
CA GLY A 27 -10.93 10.38 7.92
C GLY A 27 -10.22 10.51 6.57
N GLN A 28 -9.30 9.59 6.26
CA GLN A 28 -8.60 9.56 4.97
C GLN A 28 -9.54 9.30 3.80
N VAL A 29 -10.50 8.38 3.94
CA VAL A 29 -11.53 8.12 2.92
C VAL A 29 -12.37 9.37 2.68
N THR A 30 -12.77 10.05 3.75
CA THR A 30 -13.52 11.32 3.66
C THR A 30 -12.70 12.43 2.99
N ALA A 31 -11.40 12.52 3.30
CA ALA A 31 -10.50 13.48 2.66
C ALA A 31 -10.29 13.16 1.17
N ALA A 32 -10.09 11.89 0.82
CA ALA A 32 -9.95 11.42 -0.55
C ALA A 32 -11.22 11.70 -1.38
N ALA A 33 -12.41 11.53 -0.81
CA ALA A 33 -13.67 11.88 -1.47
C ALA A 33 -13.78 13.39 -1.77
N LYS A 34 -13.07 14.24 -1.02
CA LYS A 34 -12.94 15.68 -1.28
C LYS A 34 -11.82 16.03 -2.27
N GLY A 35 -11.13 15.02 -2.84
CA GLY A 35 -9.99 15.19 -3.74
C GLY A 35 -8.65 15.40 -3.02
N ASN A 36 -8.61 15.35 -1.69
CA ASN A 36 -7.38 15.45 -0.92
C ASN A 36 -6.74 14.07 -0.77
N HIS A 37 -5.93 13.70 -1.75
CA HIS A 37 -5.12 12.49 -1.67
C HIS A 37 -3.78 12.83 -1.00
N GLY A 38 -3.47 12.11 0.08
CA GLY A 38 -2.17 12.22 0.74
C GLY A 38 -1.03 11.66 -0.12
N GLY A 39 0.21 11.83 0.34
CA GLY A 39 1.40 11.30 -0.31
C GLY A 39 2.37 12.38 -0.80
N ARG A 40 3.41 11.95 -1.51
CA ARG A 40 4.42 12.86 -2.07
C ARG A 40 3.88 13.48 -3.37
N PRO A 41 3.90 14.81 -3.54
CA PRO A 41 3.51 15.45 -4.79
C PRO A 41 4.28 14.90 -6.00
N LYS A 42 3.59 14.74 -7.13
CA LYS A 42 4.19 14.27 -8.39
C LYS A 42 5.26 15.27 -8.83
N VAL A 43 6.46 14.76 -9.10
CA VAL A 43 7.65 15.56 -9.47
C VAL A 43 7.61 15.94 -10.96
N ILE A 44 7.05 15.09 -11.81
CA ILE A 44 6.93 15.31 -13.25
C ILE A 44 5.48 15.70 -13.56
N ASP A 45 5.33 16.93 -14.03
CA ASP A 45 4.06 17.52 -14.44
C ASP A 45 3.57 16.96 -15.79
N GLU A 46 2.29 17.11 -16.09
CA GLU A 46 1.69 16.55 -17.31
C GLU A 46 2.30 17.19 -18.57
N ASP A 47 2.50 18.51 -18.56
CA ASP A 47 3.19 19.22 -19.65
C ASP A 47 4.61 18.69 -19.87
N SER A 48 5.29 18.34 -18.78
CA SER A 48 6.66 17.81 -18.84
C SER A 48 6.67 16.40 -19.40
N LEU A 49 5.62 15.61 -19.17
CA LEU A 49 5.44 14.29 -19.77
C LEU A 49 5.15 14.39 -21.26
N LEU A 50 4.30 15.32 -21.69
CA LEU A 50 4.02 15.55 -23.10
C LEU A 50 5.29 15.95 -23.86
N LEU A 51 6.08 16.88 -23.30
CA LEU A 51 7.36 17.27 -23.87
C LEU A 51 8.35 16.09 -23.90
N ALA A 52 8.40 15.29 -22.83
CA ALA A 52 9.27 14.12 -22.77
C ALA A 52 8.92 13.08 -23.83
N ARG A 53 7.62 12.80 -24.04
CA ARG A 53 7.13 11.89 -25.08
C ARG A 53 7.52 12.39 -26.47
N ALA A 54 7.24 13.66 -26.78
CA ALA A 54 7.60 14.25 -28.07
C ALA A 54 9.12 14.21 -28.35
N LEU A 55 9.97 14.34 -27.32
CA LEU A 55 11.42 14.21 -27.47
C LEU A 55 11.86 12.75 -27.65
N LYS A 56 11.20 11.81 -26.97
CA LYS A 56 11.44 10.38 -27.12
C LYS A 56 11.09 9.90 -28.53
N ASP A 57 9.96 10.35 -29.08
CA ASP A 57 9.50 9.98 -30.43
C ASP A 57 10.45 10.50 -31.52
N ARG A 58 11.14 11.62 -31.25
CA ARG A 58 12.21 12.16 -32.10
C ARG A 58 13.54 11.41 -31.96
N GLY A 59 13.63 10.39 -31.10
CA GLY A 59 14.82 9.58 -30.89
C GLY A 59 15.87 10.18 -29.94
N VAL A 60 15.51 11.20 -29.13
CA VAL A 60 16.45 11.78 -28.16
C VAL A 60 16.68 10.80 -26.99
N PRO A 61 17.93 10.58 -26.55
CA PRO A 61 18.19 9.66 -25.44
C PRO A 61 17.64 10.21 -24.11
N VAL A 62 17.01 9.35 -23.32
CA VAL A 62 16.32 9.67 -22.05
C VAL A 62 17.20 10.46 -21.05
N PRO A 63 18.51 10.19 -20.89
CA PRO A 63 19.38 10.99 -20.02
C PRO A 63 19.48 12.47 -20.43
N GLU A 64 19.41 12.77 -21.72
CA GLU A 64 19.41 14.15 -22.22
C GLU A 64 18.05 14.82 -22.04
N ILE A 65 16.96 14.06 -22.22
CA ILE A 65 15.60 14.53 -21.95
C ILE A 65 15.50 14.96 -20.48
N ALA A 66 16.00 14.15 -19.54
CA ALA A 66 15.97 14.47 -18.12
C ALA A 66 16.65 15.81 -17.77
N LYS A 67 17.76 16.16 -18.45
CA LYS A 67 18.46 17.43 -18.26
C LYS A 67 17.72 18.63 -18.86
N LYS A 68 16.86 18.41 -19.85
CA LYS A 68 16.06 19.47 -20.50
C LYS A 68 14.77 19.78 -19.72
N LEU A 69 14.32 18.85 -18.89
CA LEU A 69 13.13 19.02 -18.06
C LEU A 69 13.46 19.72 -16.75
N THR A 70 12.53 20.53 -16.26
CA THR A 70 12.63 21.22 -14.97
C THR A 70 11.41 20.90 -14.12
N ILE A 71 11.66 20.51 -12.88
CA ILE A 71 10.61 20.24 -11.90
C ILE A 71 9.95 21.57 -11.52
N LYS A 72 8.62 21.66 -11.66
CA LYS A 72 7.87 22.88 -11.33
C LYS A 72 7.46 22.95 -9.85
N THR A 73 7.26 21.81 -9.19
CA THR A 73 6.58 21.73 -7.88
C THR A 73 7.42 21.07 -6.78
N GLY A 74 7.13 21.46 -5.54
CA GLY A 74 7.71 20.85 -4.33
C GLY A 74 9.13 21.31 -3.98
N LYS A 75 9.76 20.60 -3.04
CA LYS A 75 11.10 20.93 -2.51
C LYS A 75 12.20 20.95 -3.57
N ASN A 76 12.03 20.19 -4.64
CA ASN A 76 13.00 20.06 -5.73
C ASN A 76 12.66 20.94 -6.95
N ALA A 77 11.76 21.92 -6.79
CA ALA A 77 11.44 22.87 -7.85
C ALA A 77 12.71 23.56 -8.37
N GLY A 78 12.80 23.73 -9.69
CA GLY A 78 13.97 24.29 -10.36
C GLY A 78 15.10 23.30 -10.63
N ARG A 79 15.02 22.05 -10.14
CA ARG A 79 16.00 21.00 -10.46
C ARG A 79 15.52 20.10 -11.60
N HIS A 80 16.48 19.42 -12.23
CA HIS A 80 16.19 18.37 -13.21
C HIS A 80 15.72 17.08 -12.55
N PRO A 81 14.72 16.39 -13.10
CA PRO A 81 14.30 15.08 -12.62
C PRO A 81 15.44 14.06 -12.76
N SER A 82 15.43 13.05 -11.88
CA SER A 82 16.32 11.91 -12.05
C SER A 82 15.92 11.09 -13.27
N VAL A 83 16.90 10.48 -13.93
CA VAL A 83 16.68 9.61 -15.09
C VAL A 83 15.71 8.47 -14.75
N ALA A 84 15.82 7.89 -13.55
CA ALA A 84 14.91 6.86 -13.06
C ALA A 84 13.46 7.36 -12.91
N SER A 85 13.26 8.60 -12.46
CA SER A 85 11.93 9.19 -12.36
C SER A 85 11.29 9.37 -13.73
N LEU A 86 12.09 9.74 -14.73
CA LEU A 86 11.61 9.90 -16.10
C LEU A 86 11.24 8.55 -16.73
N TYR A 87 12.08 7.53 -16.55
CA TYR A 87 11.76 6.16 -17.00
C TYR A 87 10.48 5.62 -16.35
N ARG A 88 10.32 5.82 -15.04
CA ARG A 88 9.10 5.42 -14.32
C ARG A 88 7.87 6.12 -14.89
N ALA A 89 7.95 7.43 -15.07
CA ALA A 89 6.80 8.20 -15.51
C ALA A 89 6.43 7.94 -16.98
N LEU A 90 7.41 7.72 -17.87
CA LEU A 90 7.16 7.29 -19.26
C LEU A 90 6.51 5.91 -19.32
N ALA A 91 6.97 4.98 -18.48
CA ALA A 91 6.41 3.64 -18.40
C ALA A 91 4.96 3.64 -17.88
N GLU A 92 4.66 4.42 -16.83
CA GLU A 92 3.30 4.61 -16.33
C GLU A 92 2.40 5.28 -17.38
N ALA A 93 2.96 6.21 -18.16
CA ALA A 93 2.28 6.84 -19.29
C ALA A 93 1.89 5.84 -20.39
N GLU A 94 2.78 4.91 -20.73
CA GLU A 94 2.52 3.86 -21.73
C GLU A 94 1.46 2.86 -21.23
N GLU A 95 1.51 2.48 -19.95
CA GLU A 95 0.52 1.58 -19.32
C GLU A 95 -0.89 2.19 -19.30
N ASN A 96 -1.01 3.51 -19.07
CA ASN A 96 -2.30 4.21 -19.09
C ASN A 96 -2.87 4.42 -20.49
N GLU A 97 -2.02 4.41 -21.53
CA GLU A 97 -2.39 4.68 -22.92
C GLU A 97 -2.61 3.40 -23.73
N ALA A 98 -2.19 2.24 -23.19
CA ALA A 98 -2.43 0.94 -23.79
C ALA A 98 -3.95 0.71 -23.92
N PRO A 99 -4.49 0.59 -25.15
CA PRO A 99 -5.84 0.08 -25.32
C PRO A 99 -5.87 -1.34 -24.74
N ALA A 100 -7.02 -1.77 -24.22
CA ALA A 100 -7.30 -3.16 -23.87
C ALA A 100 -7.31 -4.05 -25.13
N GLY A 101 -6.16 -4.14 -25.81
CA GLY A 101 -5.88 -4.97 -26.97
C GLY A 101 -5.38 -6.35 -26.54
N PRO A 102 -5.38 -7.33 -27.46
CA PRO A 102 -5.21 -8.75 -27.13
C PRO A 102 -3.93 -8.97 -26.33
N GLU A 103 -4.02 -9.75 -25.25
CA GLU A 103 -2.92 -10.07 -24.34
C GLU A 103 -1.72 -10.63 -25.11
N ILE A 104 -0.81 -9.75 -25.54
CA ILE A 104 0.53 -10.15 -25.94
C ILE A 104 1.20 -10.59 -24.63
N ILE A 105 1.60 -11.85 -24.55
CA ILE A 105 2.35 -12.42 -23.43
C ILE A 105 3.77 -11.82 -23.44
N ALA A 106 3.86 -10.54 -23.10
CA ALA A 106 5.09 -9.91 -22.66
C ALA A 106 5.35 -10.34 -21.20
N PRO A 107 6.61 -10.35 -20.71
CA PRO A 107 6.84 -10.56 -19.29
C PRO A 107 6.02 -9.53 -18.50
N ARG A 108 4.96 -10.00 -17.81
CA ARG A 108 4.13 -9.15 -16.95
C ARG A 108 5.07 -8.50 -15.95
N ARG A 109 5.27 -7.19 -16.09
CA ARG A 109 5.94 -6.39 -15.06
C ARG A 109 5.15 -6.62 -13.77
N PRO A 110 5.80 -6.97 -12.65
CA PRO A 110 5.06 -7.23 -11.42
C PRO A 110 4.29 -5.96 -11.07
N ALA A 111 2.95 -6.09 -11.05
CA ALA A 111 2.08 -5.02 -10.62
C ALA A 111 2.50 -4.64 -9.19
N ARG A 112 2.51 -3.33 -8.89
CA ARG A 112 2.72 -2.91 -7.50
C ARG A 112 1.59 -3.51 -6.67
N VAL A 113 1.93 -4.45 -5.80
CA VAL A 113 1.00 -4.93 -4.79
C VAL A 113 0.86 -3.81 -3.77
N ASP A 114 -0.32 -3.20 -3.69
CA ASP A 114 -0.66 -2.35 -2.56
C ASP A 114 -0.88 -3.25 -1.35
N LEU A 115 0.20 -3.46 -0.59
CA LEU A 115 0.17 -4.33 0.59
C LEU A 115 -0.71 -3.76 1.73
N THR A 116 -1.19 -2.53 1.58
CA THR A 116 -1.90 -1.76 2.61
C THR A 116 -3.32 -1.34 2.20
N GLY A 117 -3.76 -1.70 1.00
CA GLY A 117 -5.10 -1.40 0.50
C GLY A 117 -6.19 -2.24 1.20
N PRO A 118 -7.44 -1.73 1.29
CA PRO A 118 -8.55 -2.39 2.01
C PRO A 118 -8.97 -3.76 1.45
N GLY A 119 -8.42 -4.18 0.31
CA GLY A 119 -8.61 -5.51 -0.29
C GLY A 119 -7.36 -6.40 -0.29
N ASN A 120 -6.24 -5.97 0.31
CA ASN A 120 -5.06 -6.81 0.45
C ASN A 120 -5.28 -7.76 1.63
N GLY A 121 -5.26 -9.07 1.37
CA GLY A 121 -5.71 -10.20 2.21
C GLY A 121 -5.18 -10.33 3.64
N THR A 122 -4.62 -9.28 4.23
CA THR A 122 -4.35 -9.16 5.68
C THR A 122 -5.62 -9.15 6.55
N THR A 123 -6.81 -9.19 5.97
CA THR A 123 -8.09 -9.25 6.68
C THR A 123 -8.50 -10.70 6.89
N GLY A 124 -8.55 -11.15 8.15
CA GLY A 124 -9.26 -12.36 8.61
C GLY A 124 -8.75 -13.70 8.08
N GLU A 125 -8.76 -13.93 6.76
CA GLU A 125 -8.41 -15.18 6.09
C GLU A 125 -6.94 -15.55 6.22
N VAL A 126 -6.01 -14.59 6.06
CA VAL A 126 -4.57 -14.84 6.28
C VAL A 126 -4.29 -15.11 7.76
N VAL A 127 -5.01 -14.43 8.67
CA VAL A 127 -4.91 -14.72 10.11
C VAL A 127 -5.46 -16.12 10.41
N ASN A 128 -6.60 -16.51 9.82
CA ASN A 128 -7.17 -17.85 9.98
C ASN A 128 -6.28 -18.93 9.39
N THR A 129 -5.67 -18.70 8.24
CA THR A 129 -4.72 -19.66 7.65
C THR A 129 -3.40 -19.73 8.43
N LEU A 130 -2.92 -18.64 9.03
CA LEU A 130 -1.80 -18.69 9.98
C LEU A 130 -2.16 -19.43 11.29
N VAL A 131 -3.40 -19.30 11.76
CA VAL A 131 -3.94 -20.04 12.90
C VAL A 131 -4.08 -21.53 12.58
N GLU A 132 -4.53 -21.89 11.38
CA GLU A 132 -4.58 -23.28 10.91
C GLU A 132 -3.19 -23.88 10.67
N GLN A 133 -2.22 -23.07 10.21
CA GLN A 133 -0.83 -23.50 9.95
C GLN A 133 0.04 -23.61 11.22
N THR A 134 -0.39 -23.07 12.36
CA THR A 134 0.28 -23.25 13.66
C THR A 134 -0.18 -24.51 14.41
N GLY A 135 -0.76 -25.48 13.68
CA GLY A 135 -1.05 -26.82 14.18
C GLY A 135 0.22 -27.59 14.56
N ASP A 136 0.63 -27.47 15.83
CA ASP A 136 0.93 -28.65 16.66
C ASP A 136 1.17 -28.32 18.15
N GLY A 137 1.34 -27.04 18.54
CA GLY A 137 1.72 -26.70 19.92
C GLY A 137 0.83 -25.69 20.65
N THR A 138 0.03 -24.89 19.93
CA THR A 138 -0.75 -23.78 20.49
C THR A 138 -2.22 -24.11 20.74
N ASN A 139 -2.73 -25.19 20.11
CA ASN A 139 -4.13 -25.58 20.22
C ASN A 139 -4.56 -25.98 21.63
N GLU A 140 -3.68 -26.58 22.44
CA GLU A 140 -4.04 -26.94 23.82
C GLU A 140 -4.26 -25.73 24.71
N ILE A 141 -3.43 -24.69 24.59
CA ILE A 141 -3.52 -23.47 25.41
C ILE A 141 -4.74 -22.64 25.02
N VAL A 142 -5.02 -22.53 23.72
CA VAL A 142 -6.18 -21.79 23.23
C VAL A 142 -7.48 -22.55 23.52
N ALA A 143 -7.49 -23.88 23.38
CA ALA A 143 -8.63 -24.72 23.73
C ALA A 143 -8.93 -24.72 25.23
N THR A 144 -7.90 -24.75 26.09
CA THR A 144 -8.10 -24.64 27.55
C THR A 144 -8.63 -23.26 27.95
N LEU A 145 -8.14 -22.17 27.33
CA LEU A 145 -8.66 -20.82 27.57
C LEU A 145 -10.12 -20.65 27.12
N LEU A 146 -10.50 -21.25 25.98
CA LEU A 146 -11.88 -21.24 25.48
C LEU A 146 -12.83 -22.10 26.32
N ALA A 147 -12.36 -23.23 26.85
CA ALA A 147 -13.12 -24.07 27.77
C ALA A 147 -13.35 -23.38 29.12
N GLN A 148 -12.33 -22.70 29.66
CA GLN A 148 -12.39 -21.94 30.92
C GLN A 148 -13.40 -20.77 30.83
N ALA A 149 -13.41 -20.06 29.70
CA ALA A 149 -14.33 -18.94 29.47
C ALA A 149 -15.80 -19.38 29.32
N ARG A 150 -16.05 -20.66 28.96
CA ARG A 150 -17.41 -21.20 28.81
C ARG A 150 -18.00 -21.69 30.14
N SER A 151 -17.16 -22.16 31.07
CA SER A 151 -17.60 -22.60 32.40
C SER A 151 -17.93 -21.46 33.37
N GLU A 152 -17.41 -20.25 33.13
CA GLU A 152 -17.69 -19.07 33.97
C GLU A 152 -18.97 -18.31 33.57
N GLY A 153 -19.62 -18.71 32.47
CA GLY A 153 -20.85 -18.09 31.95
C GLY A 153 -22.16 -18.79 32.33
N GLU A 154 -22.12 -19.89 33.10
CA GLU A 154 -23.29 -20.73 33.40
C GLU A 154 -23.52 -20.86 34.93
N GLY A 155 -23.29 -19.78 35.66
CA GLY A 155 -23.43 -19.69 37.11
C GLY A 155 -23.98 -18.35 37.61
N ALA A 156 -24.89 -17.73 36.85
CA ALA A 156 -25.72 -16.60 37.27
C ALA A 156 -27.20 -16.92 37.05
#